data_AF-A0AAV4ENI9-F1
#
_entry.id   AF-A0AAV4ENI9-F1
#
_cell.length_a   1.000
_cell.length_b   1.000
_cell.length_c   1.000
_cell.angle_alpha   90.00
_cell.angle_beta   90.00
_cell.angle_gamma   90.00
#
_symmetry.space_group_name_H-M   'P 1'
#
loop_
_entity.id
_entity.type
_entity.pdbx_description
1 polymer ?
#
loop_
_entity_poly.entity_id
_entity_poly.type
_entity_poly.pdbx_seq_one_letter_code
_entity_poly.pdbx_strand_id
1 'polypeptide(L)'
;MQSVIAAVFLLLASQAVSAQICQAPKSEQVFYLTSGMADFFVANDFDQGKILIVFKSDNGVGDHWSIVDIVSGITYINTVEKGCVYRQFTQEQNEIFYQCLPDDASLERSGDVDFYYMTRPEFTWLVGMKPVEGTEFYFRHFSRFYDENVVDKEITFGVTYKYSLGISDPTIFDKDLSVCVEAPLGQQSY
;
A
#
# COMPACT_ATOMS: atom_id res chain seq x y z
N MET A 1 19.21 -32.31 37.84
CA MET A 1 18.80 -30.89 37.91
C MET A 1 19.35 -30.03 36.75
N GLN A 2 19.70 -30.62 35.60
CA GLN A 2 20.27 -29.91 34.44
C GLN A 2 19.33 -29.83 33.21
N SER A 3 18.19 -30.53 33.21
CA SER A 3 17.29 -30.58 32.04
C SER A 3 16.23 -29.48 31.97
N VAL A 4 15.99 -28.73 33.06
CA VAL A 4 14.90 -27.71 33.09
C VAL A 4 15.36 -26.39 32.46
N ILE A 5 16.64 -26.03 32.59
CA ILE A 5 17.18 -24.76 32.09
C ILE A 5 17.26 -24.75 30.55
N ALA A 6 17.57 -25.89 29.92
CA ALA A 6 17.63 -26.00 28.46
C ALA A 6 16.26 -25.78 27.78
N ALA A 7 15.17 -26.23 28.41
CA ALA A 7 13.81 -26.04 27.89
C ALA A 7 13.37 -24.56 27.94
N VAL A 8 13.79 -23.80 28.97
CA VAL A 8 13.48 -22.37 29.09
C VAL A 8 14.22 -21.53 28.06
N PHE A 9 15.48 -21.88 27.72
CA PHE A 9 16.23 -21.19 26.65
C PHE A 9 15.71 -21.53 25.23
N LEU A 10 15.20 -22.75 25.01
CA LEU A 10 14.57 -23.12 23.73
C LEU A 10 13.19 -22.48 23.53
N LEU A 11 12.45 -22.20 24.62
CA LEU A 11 11.18 -21.46 24.60
C LEU A 11 11.36 -19.93 24.44
N LEU A 12 12.51 -19.38 24.85
CA LEU A 12 12.83 -17.95 24.68
C LEU A 12 13.42 -17.62 23.29
N ALA A 13 14.04 -18.59 22.62
CA ALA A 13 14.63 -18.40 21.29
C ALA A 13 13.62 -18.55 20.13
N SER A 14 12.37 -18.96 20.40
CA SER A 14 11.38 -19.32 19.38
C SER A 14 10.31 -18.25 19.10
N GLN A 15 10.42 -17.04 19.67
CA GLN A 15 9.44 -15.95 19.45
C GLN A 15 10.02 -14.60 19.02
N ALA A 16 11.29 -14.56 18.59
CA ALA A 16 11.83 -13.40 17.89
C ALA A 16 12.08 -13.75 16.41
N VAL A 17 11.10 -14.38 15.77
CA VAL A 17 10.91 -14.09 14.35
C VAL A 17 10.42 -12.65 14.38
N SER A 18 11.21 -11.71 13.86
CA SER A 18 10.66 -10.41 13.47
C SER A 18 9.48 -10.73 12.56
N ALA A 19 8.26 -10.74 13.11
CA ALA A 19 7.08 -11.04 12.34
C ALA A 19 6.99 -9.92 11.33
N GLN A 20 7.32 -10.24 10.08
CA GLN A 20 7.31 -9.25 9.02
C GLN A 20 5.91 -8.65 8.97
N ILE A 21 5.81 -7.33 9.06
CA ILE A 21 4.52 -6.65 9.17
C ILE A 21 3.89 -6.62 7.78
N CYS A 22 3.02 -7.59 7.51
CA CYS A 22 2.48 -7.84 6.19
C CYS A 22 0.97 -7.63 6.12
N GLN A 23 0.52 -7.10 4.99
CA GLN A 23 -0.89 -7.10 4.62
C GLN A 23 -1.34 -8.51 4.23
N ALA A 24 -2.64 -8.77 4.33
CA ALA A 24 -3.22 -10.03 3.85
C ALA A 24 -2.99 -10.18 2.33
N PRO A 25 -2.76 -11.40 1.80
CA PRO A 25 -2.49 -11.62 0.38
C PRO A 25 -3.57 -11.04 -0.54
N LYS A 26 -4.82 -11.05 -0.09
CA LYS A 26 -5.96 -10.45 -0.79
C LYS A 26 -6.80 -9.61 0.16
N SER A 27 -7.10 -8.38 -0.22
CA SER A 27 -7.92 -7.47 0.59
C SER A 27 -8.54 -6.36 -0.26
N GLU A 28 -9.67 -5.84 0.18
CA GLU A 28 -10.24 -4.58 -0.33
C GLU A 28 -10.29 -3.53 0.79
N GLN A 29 -10.10 -2.27 0.43
CA GLN A 29 -10.02 -1.14 1.35
C GLN A 29 -10.67 0.10 0.74
N VAL A 30 -11.28 0.94 1.58
CA VAL A 30 -11.74 2.28 1.18
C VAL A 30 -10.99 3.32 2.00
N PHE A 31 -10.27 4.18 1.29
CA PHE A 31 -9.47 5.25 1.83
C PHE A 31 -10.18 6.59 1.62
N TYR A 32 -10.10 7.45 2.64
CA TYR A 32 -10.42 8.86 2.52
C TYR A 32 -9.11 9.65 2.41
N LEU A 33 -8.94 10.39 1.31
CA LEU A 33 -7.80 11.26 1.06
C LEU A 33 -8.09 12.69 1.53
N THR A 34 -7.33 13.18 2.50
CA THR A 34 -7.61 14.48 3.12
C THR A 34 -7.37 15.68 2.22
N SER A 35 -6.42 15.60 1.28
CA SER A 35 -6.08 16.73 0.39
C SER A 35 -7.19 17.06 -0.60
N GLY A 36 -7.88 16.04 -1.10
CA GLY A 36 -8.99 16.18 -2.06
C GLY A 36 -10.38 16.01 -1.43
N MET A 37 -10.45 15.67 -0.14
CA MET A 37 -11.67 15.26 0.54
C MET A 37 -12.46 14.19 -0.25
N ALA A 38 -11.74 13.22 -0.80
CA ALA A 38 -12.29 12.25 -1.75
C ALA A 38 -12.02 10.81 -1.29
N ASP A 39 -12.95 9.93 -1.61
CA ASP A 39 -12.79 8.50 -1.41
C ASP A 39 -12.05 7.86 -2.59
N PHE A 40 -11.19 6.89 -2.29
CA PHE A 40 -10.68 5.97 -3.27
C PHE A 40 -10.71 4.52 -2.76
N PHE A 41 -10.94 3.60 -3.68
CA PHE A 41 -11.07 2.18 -3.43
C PHE A 41 -9.74 1.52 -3.80
N VAL A 42 -9.29 0.59 -2.97
CA VAL A 42 -8.08 -0.19 -3.20
C VAL A 42 -8.40 -1.66 -3.12
N ALA A 43 -7.99 -2.43 -4.12
CA ALA A 43 -7.96 -3.88 -4.06
C ALA A 43 -6.51 -4.35 -4.21
N ASN A 44 -6.05 -5.19 -3.28
CA ASN A 44 -4.72 -5.79 -3.32
C ASN A 44 -4.88 -7.29 -3.64
N ASP A 45 -4.17 -7.77 -4.66
CA ASP A 45 -3.93 -9.19 -4.92
C ASP A 45 -2.40 -9.41 -4.98
N PHE A 46 -1.78 -9.61 -3.83
CA PHE A 46 -0.34 -9.83 -3.72
C PHE A 46 0.08 -11.20 -4.27
N ASP A 47 -0.83 -12.17 -4.35
CA ASP A 47 -0.54 -13.45 -5.02
C ASP A 47 -0.26 -13.25 -6.52
N GLN A 48 -0.95 -12.28 -7.14
CA GLN A 48 -0.69 -11.84 -8.52
C GLN A 48 0.29 -10.66 -8.62
N GLY A 49 0.70 -10.08 -7.49
CA GLY A 49 1.50 -8.86 -7.43
C GLY A 49 0.80 -7.65 -8.05
N LYS A 50 -0.52 -7.51 -7.86
CA LYS A 50 -1.32 -6.40 -8.41
C LYS A 50 -2.03 -5.60 -7.33
N ILE A 51 -2.07 -4.30 -7.52
CA ILE A 51 -2.91 -3.38 -6.74
C ILE A 51 -3.74 -2.55 -7.69
N LEU A 52 -5.05 -2.52 -7.50
CA LEU A 52 -5.96 -1.63 -8.20
C LEU A 52 -6.35 -0.48 -7.27
N ILE A 53 -6.21 0.75 -7.72
CA ILE A 53 -6.65 1.96 -7.06
C ILE A 53 -7.71 2.62 -7.93
N VAL A 54 -8.89 2.92 -7.40
CA VAL A 54 -9.99 3.56 -8.13
C VAL A 54 -10.44 4.83 -7.42
N PHE A 55 -10.34 5.96 -8.09
CA PHE A 55 -10.91 7.23 -7.64
C PHE A 55 -12.27 7.39 -8.31
N LYS A 56 -13.33 7.43 -7.50
CA LYS A 56 -14.68 7.65 -8.03
C LYS A 56 -14.82 9.07 -8.55
N SER A 57 -15.44 9.19 -9.72
CA SER A 57 -15.87 10.49 -10.23
C SER A 57 -17.28 10.80 -9.74
N ASP A 58 -17.41 11.79 -8.85
CA ASP A 58 -18.72 12.23 -8.35
C ASP A 58 -19.58 12.91 -9.43
N ASN A 59 -18.99 13.21 -10.60
CA ASN A 59 -19.62 14.01 -11.65
C ASN A 59 -20.05 13.17 -12.88
N GLY A 60 -20.02 11.84 -12.77
CA GLY A 60 -20.41 10.95 -13.87
C GLY A 60 -19.45 10.91 -15.05
N VAL A 61 -18.22 11.41 -14.87
CA VAL A 61 -17.19 11.48 -15.93
C VAL A 61 -16.52 10.12 -16.17
N GLY A 62 -16.82 9.09 -15.37
CA GLY A 62 -16.18 7.78 -15.42
C GLY A 62 -15.07 7.68 -14.37
N ASP A 63 -14.88 6.50 -13.81
CA ASP A 63 -13.91 6.30 -12.72
C ASP A 63 -12.48 6.37 -13.24
N HIS A 64 -11.60 7.05 -12.48
CA HIS A 64 -10.16 7.00 -12.72
C HIS A 64 -9.60 5.78 -12.01
N TRP A 65 -8.69 5.07 -12.66
CA TRP A 65 -8.08 3.91 -12.04
C TRP A 65 -6.58 3.81 -12.33
N SER A 66 -5.87 3.21 -11.40
CA SER A 66 -4.47 2.85 -11.55
C SER A 66 -4.28 1.37 -11.20
N ILE A 67 -3.52 0.64 -12.01
CA ILE A 67 -3.04 -0.70 -11.67
C ILE A 67 -1.54 -0.61 -11.43
N VAL A 68 -1.11 -0.92 -10.23
CA VAL A 68 0.30 -1.15 -9.90
C VAL A 68 0.60 -2.63 -10.09
N ASP A 69 1.45 -2.95 -11.05
CA ASP A 69 1.97 -4.30 -11.27
C ASP A 69 3.36 -4.39 -10.61
N ILE A 70 3.37 -4.98 -9.42
CA ILE A 70 4.55 -5.10 -8.55
C ILE A 70 5.60 -6.00 -9.19
N VAL A 71 5.18 -7.02 -9.95
CA VAL A 71 6.06 -8.01 -10.57
C VAL A 71 6.88 -7.39 -11.70
N SER A 72 6.23 -6.60 -12.55
CA SER A 72 6.87 -5.91 -13.68
C SER A 72 7.46 -4.54 -13.32
N GLY A 73 7.03 -3.97 -12.18
CA GLY A 73 7.38 -2.61 -11.76
C GLY A 73 6.70 -1.51 -12.59
N ILE A 74 5.63 -1.86 -13.32
CA ILE A 74 4.88 -0.95 -14.17
C ILE A 74 3.60 -0.52 -13.45
N THR A 75 3.34 0.79 -13.47
CA THR A 75 2.06 1.35 -13.04
C THR A 75 1.31 1.87 -14.26
N TYR A 76 0.12 1.35 -14.46
CA TYR A 76 -0.84 1.77 -15.47
C TYR A 76 -1.80 2.78 -14.84
N ILE A 77 -2.07 3.88 -15.53
CA ILE A 77 -2.92 4.96 -15.05
C ILE A 77 -3.90 5.30 -16.17
N ASN A 78 -5.19 5.20 -15.89
CA ASN A 78 -6.24 5.63 -16.78
C ASN A 78 -6.95 6.84 -16.22
N THR A 79 -6.99 7.90 -17.02
CA THR A 79 -7.88 9.03 -16.78
C THR A 79 -8.83 9.16 -17.96
N VAL A 80 -10.02 9.67 -17.69
CA VAL A 80 -11.04 9.84 -18.73
C VAL A 80 -10.55 10.79 -19.83
N GLU A 81 -9.80 11.82 -19.45
CA GLU A 81 -9.34 12.86 -20.36
C GLU A 81 -8.12 12.46 -21.20
N LYS A 82 -7.20 11.66 -20.63
CA LYS A 82 -5.90 11.37 -21.25
C LYS A 82 -5.76 9.93 -21.74
N GLY A 83 -6.79 9.10 -21.52
CA GLY A 83 -6.72 7.67 -21.83
C GLY A 83 -5.82 6.92 -20.86
N CYS A 84 -5.38 5.72 -21.26
CA CYS A 84 -4.46 4.92 -20.46
C CYS A 84 -3.00 5.21 -20.81
N VAL A 85 -2.19 5.44 -19.78
CA VAL A 85 -0.74 5.52 -19.88
C VAL A 85 -0.07 4.54 -18.93
N TYR A 86 1.20 4.21 -19.15
CA TYR A 86 2.01 3.46 -18.19
C TYR A 86 3.33 4.15 -17.89
N ARG A 87 3.87 3.88 -16.69
CA ARG A 87 5.22 4.26 -16.28
C ARG A 87 5.90 3.10 -15.61
N GLN A 88 7.20 2.93 -15.87
CA GLN A 88 8.03 2.00 -15.14
C GLN A 88 8.69 2.74 -13.98
N PHE A 89 8.50 2.23 -12.76
CA PHE A 89 9.11 2.76 -11.55
C PHE A 89 10.29 1.89 -11.12
N THR A 90 11.25 2.48 -10.44
CA THR A 90 12.36 1.73 -9.84
C THR A 90 11.84 0.84 -8.70
N GLN A 91 12.67 -0.13 -8.27
CA GLN A 91 12.35 -0.97 -7.13
C GLN A 91 12.09 -0.12 -5.87
N GLU A 92 12.97 0.84 -5.60
CA GLU A 92 12.89 1.76 -4.46
C GLU A 92 11.57 2.58 -4.48
N GLN A 93 11.14 3.02 -5.66
CA GLN A 93 9.87 3.74 -5.82
C GLN A 93 8.65 2.86 -5.59
N ASN A 94 8.75 1.56 -5.87
CA ASN A 94 7.65 0.60 -5.71
C ASN A 94 7.54 0.00 -4.30
N GLU A 95 8.52 0.19 -3.42
CA GLU A 95 8.53 -0.40 -2.07
C GLU A 95 7.26 -0.08 -1.26
N ILE A 96 6.68 1.11 -1.46
CA ILE A 96 5.45 1.54 -0.77
C ILE A 96 4.23 0.67 -1.12
N PHE A 97 4.29 -0.09 -2.22
CA PHE A 97 3.23 -0.96 -2.70
C PHE A 97 3.45 -2.43 -2.34
N TYR A 98 4.56 -2.78 -1.70
CA TYR A 98 4.81 -4.15 -1.31
C TYR A 98 3.85 -4.63 -0.21
N GLN A 99 3.61 -5.93 -0.17
CA GLN A 99 2.73 -6.57 0.81
C GLN A 99 3.17 -6.27 2.24
N CYS A 100 4.48 -6.31 2.45
CA CYS A 100 5.11 -6.19 3.75
C CYS A 100 5.85 -4.87 3.88
N LEU A 101 5.90 -4.35 5.11
CA LEU A 101 6.80 -3.26 5.43
C LEU A 101 8.26 -3.68 5.21
N PRO A 102 9.12 -2.74 4.81
CA PRO A 102 10.54 -3.00 4.65
C PRO A 102 11.20 -3.26 6.01
N ASP A 103 12.33 -3.97 5.99
CA ASP A 103 13.04 -4.38 7.22
C ASP A 103 13.55 -3.20 8.06
N ASP A 104 13.68 -2.01 7.46
CA ASP A 104 14.11 -0.78 8.12
C ASP A 104 12.95 0.03 8.72
N ALA A 105 11.72 -0.49 8.69
CA ALA A 105 10.56 0.17 9.30
C ALA A 105 10.69 0.26 10.83
N SER A 106 10.75 1.49 11.35
CA SER A 106 10.87 1.76 12.79
C SER A 106 9.48 1.91 13.42
N LEU A 107 9.18 1.15 14.47
CA LEU A 107 7.96 1.33 15.26
C LEU A 107 8.05 2.60 16.11
N GLU A 108 7.22 3.59 15.81
CA GLU A 108 7.15 4.87 16.53
C GLU A 108 6.17 4.85 17.70
N ARG A 109 5.02 4.20 17.48
CA ARG A 109 3.93 4.13 18.47
C ARG A 109 3.11 2.87 18.25
N SER A 110 2.78 2.19 19.33
CA SER A 110 1.90 1.02 19.32
C SER A 110 0.55 1.29 20.00
N GLY A 111 -0.48 0.52 19.64
CA GLY A 111 -1.83 0.60 20.21
C GLY A 111 -2.83 -0.19 19.35
N ASP A 112 -4.06 0.32 19.22
CA ASP A 112 -5.06 -0.25 18.30
C ASP A 112 -4.59 -0.21 16.83
N VAL A 113 -3.64 0.69 16.54
CA VAL A 113 -2.94 0.84 15.28
C VAL A 113 -1.47 1.08 15.60
N ASP A 114 -0.60 0.27 15.04
CA ASP A 114 0.85 0.40 15.16
C ASP A 114 1.38 1.33 14.06
N PHE A 115 2.15 2.35 14.43
CA PHE A 115 2.68 3.35 13.52
C PHE A 115 4.15 3.09 13.24
N TYR A 116 4.49 2.93 11.97
CA TYR A 116 5.85 2.70 11.50
C TYR A 116 6.34 3.86 10.64
N TYR A 117 7.60 4.25 10.84
CA TYR A 117 8.25 5.33 10.13
C TYR A 117 9.43 4.82 9.30
N MET A 118 9.53 5.31 8.06
CA MET A 118 10.58 4.99 7.10
C MET A 118 11.09 6.27 6.43
N THR A 119 12.38 6.29 6.09
CA THR A 119 13.02 7.39 5.33
C THR A 119 13.59 6.84 4.03
N ARG A 120 13.31 7.52 2.92
CA ARG A 120 13.82 7.23 1.58
C ARG A 120 14.47 8.49 1.01
N PRO A 121 15.31 8.40 -0.03
CA PRO A 121 16.00 9.55 -0.60
C PRO A 121 15.06 10.70 -1.04
N GLU A 122 13.84 10.38 -1.47
CA GLU A 122 12.88 11.35 -2.01
C GLU A 122 11.71 11.66 -1.06
N PHE A 123 11.42 10.77 -0.10
CA PHE A 123 10.27 10.94 0.79
C PHE A 123 10.48 10.29 2.15
N THR A 124 9.74 10.76 3.14
CA THR A 124 9.52 10.04 4.40
C THR A 124 8.10 9.51 4.44
N TRP A 125 7.93 8.35 5.06
CA TRP A 125 6.66 7.63 5.08
C TRP A 125 6.32 7.24 6.51
N LEU A 126 5.13 7.66 6.94
CA LEU A 126 4.50 7.21 8.18
C LEU A 126 3.27 6.38 7.82
N VAL A 127 3.27 5.12 8.23
CA VAL A 127 2.18 4.17 7.96
C VAL A 127 1.60 3.66 9.28
N GLY A 128 0.28 3.63 9.38
CA GLY A 128 -0.43 2.98 10.48
C GLY A 128 -0.94 1.62 10.03
N MET A 129 -0.51 0.57 10.71
CA MET A 129 -0.89 -0.82 10.47
C MET A 129 -1.84 -1.28 11.57
N LYS A 130 -3.05 -1.66 11.21
CA LYS A 130 -4.06 -2.18 12.13
C LYS A 130 -4.04 -3.71 12.09
N PRO A 131 -3.78 -4.41 13.20
CA PRO A 131 -3.85 -5.87 13.24
C PRO A 131 -5.22 -6.39 12.81
N VAL A 132 -5.25 -7.52 12.09
CA VAL A 132 -6.48 -8.23 11.72
C VAL A 132 -6.74 -9.36 12.71
N GLU A 133 -7.84 -9.24 13.45
CA GLU A 133 -8.21 -10.19 14.49
C GLU A 133 -8.24 -11.64 13.97
N GLY A 134 -7.59 -12.55 14.71
CA GLY A 134 -7.53 -13.97 14.37
C GLY A 134 -6.56 -14.33 13.24
N THR A 135 -5.72 -13.40 12.78
CA THR A 135 -4.71 -13.64 11.75
C THR A 135 -3.36 -13.02 12.11
N GLU A 136 -2.32 -13.31 11.33
CA GLU A 136 -0.99 -12.67 11.42
C GLU A 136 -0.88 -11.38 10.59
N PHE A 137 -1.94 -11.00 9.88
CA PHE A 137 -1.92 -9.90 8.91
C PHE A 137 -2.37 -8.57 9.51
N TYR A 138 -2.08 -7.51 8.75
CA TYR A 138 -2.44 -6.14 9.08
C TYR A 138 -3.20 -5.47 7.93
N PHE A 139 -4.07 -4.51 8.24
CA PHE A 139 -4.57 -3.55 7.26
C PHE A 139 -3.73 -2.28 7.31
N ARG A 140 -3.45 -1.69 6.14
CA ARG A 140 -2.93 -0.32 6.07
C ARG A 140 -4.06 0.63 6.46
N HIS A 141 -4.07 1.09 7.70
CA HIS A 141 -5.12 1.96 8.24
C HIS A 141 -4.85 3.45 7.98
N PHE A 142 -3.58 3.83 7.93
CA PHE A 142 -3.15 5.21 7.75
C PHE A 142 -1.92 5.24 6.85
N SER A 143 -1.81 6.24 5.98
CA SER A 143 -0.58 6.48 5.21
C SER A 143 -0.38 7.96 4.97
N ARG A 144 0.79 8.47 5.38
CA ARG A 144 1.22 9.85 5.15
C ARG A 144 2.60 9.84 4.53
N PHE A 145 2.74 10.55 3.41
CA PHE A 145 4.01 10.77 2.74
C PHE A 145 4.42 12.23 2.93
N TYR A 146 5.70 12.46 3.15
CA TYR A 146 6.28 13.79 3.16
C TYR A 146 7.44 13.81 2.18
N ASP A 147 7.32 14.67 1.17
CA ASP A 147 8.36 14.99 0.21
C ASP A 147 8.35 16.52 0.09
N GLU A 148 9.49 17.15 0.37
CA GLU A 148 9.64 18.60 0.39
C GLU A 148 9.36 19.27 -0.96
N ASN A 149 9.37 18.50 -2.06
CA ASN A 149 9.14 18.96 -3.43
C ASN A 149 7.77 18.56 -3.99
N VAL A 150 7.05 17.63 -3.37
CA VAL A 150 5.81 17.04 -3.95
C VAL A 150 4.59 17.24 -3.05
N VAL A 151 4.74 17.22 -1.73
CA VAL A 151 3.62 17.37 -0.80
C VAL A 151 3.91 18.57 0.09
N ASP A 152 3.26 19.69 -0.22
CA ASP A 152 3.36 20.89 0.62
C ASP A 152 2.98 20.53 2.06
N LYS A 153 3.77 21.09 2.98
CA LYS A 153 3.86 20.70 4.38
C LYS A 153 2.46 20.54 5.00
N GLU A 154 2.20 19.34 5.53
CA GLU A 154 1.21 19.01 6.58
C GLU A 154 -0.20 18.47 6.20
N ILE A 155 -0.65 18.36 4.95
CA ILE A 155 -2.11 18.18 4.71
C ILE A 155 -2.54 16.86 4.03
N THR A 156 -1.64 16.12 3.36
CA THR A 156 -2.05 14.92 2.60
C THR A 156 -1.78 13.61 3.33
N PHE A 157 -2.82 12.99 3.87
CA PHE A 157 -2.78 11.61 4.34
C PHE A 157 -4.05 10.85 3.93
N GLY A 158 -3.92 9.53 3.80
CA GLY A 158 -5.04 8.62 3.58
C GLY A 158 -5.40 7.90 4.87
N VAL A 159 -6.70 7.78 5.17
CA VAL A 159 -7.22 6.95 6.26
C VAL A 159 -8.17 5.90 5.71
N THR A 160 -7.95 4.65 6.07
CA THR A 160 -8.83 3.54 5.72
C THR A 160 -9.93 3.39 6.75
N TYR A 161 -11.18 3.55 6.34
CA TYR A 161 -12.34 3.42 7.22
C TYR A 161 -13.21 2.19 6.92
N LYS A 162 -12.94 1.49 5.81
CA LYS A 162 -13.52 0.18 5.49
C LYS A 162 -12.44 -0.75 4.96
N TYR A 163 -12.45 -1.99 5.43
CA TYR A 163 -11.51 -3.04 5.05
C TYR A 163 -12.24 -4.40 5.00
N SER A 164 -11.86 -5.25 4.06
CA SER A 164 -12.30 -6.64 3.95
C SER A 164 -11.11 -7.53 3.60
N LEU A 165 -11.16 -8.79 4.04
CA LEU A 165 -10.26 -9.84 3.56
C LEU A 165 -10.83 -10.44 2.28
N GLY A 166 -9.95 -10.80 1.36
CA GLY A 166 -10.31 -11.30 0.04
C GLY A 166 -10.63 -10.18 -0.96
N ILE A 167 -11.05 -10.59 -2.15
CA ILE A 167 -11.51 -9.71 -3.22
C ILE A 167 -12.89 -10.22 -3.63
N SER A 168 -13.88 -9.32 -3.62
CA SER A 168 -15.28 -9.66 -3.86
C SER A 168 -15.56 -10.04 -5.32
N ASP A 169 -14.90 -9.35 -6.25
CA ASP A 169 -14.94 -9.61 -7.68
C ASP A 169 -13.51 -9.62 -8.25
N PRO A 170 -12.92 -10.79 -8.53
CA PRO A 170 -11.58 -10.87 -9.09
C PRO A 170 -11.43 -10.24 -10.48
N THR A 171 -12.52 -10.09 -11.23
CA THR A 171 -12.48 -9.54 -12.60
C THR A 171 -12.17 -8.05 -12.65
N ILE A 172 -12.13 -7.37 -11.50
CA ILE A 172 -11.73 -5.96 -11.40
C ILE A 172 -10.31 -5.71 -11.95
N PHE A 173 -9.47 -6.73 -11.98
CA PHE A 173 -8.11 -6.69 -12.54
C PHE A 173 -8.03 -6.98 -14.04
N ASP A 174 -9.12 -7.40 -14.69
CA ASP A 174 -9.17 -7.75 -16.13
C ASP A 174 -9.25 -6.50 -17.04
N LYS A 175 -8.51 -5.45 -16.69
CA LYS A 175 -8.38 -4.25 -17.53
C LYS A 175 -7.55 -4.58 -18.77
N ASP A 176 -7.99 -4.09 -19.93
CA ASP A 176 -7.16 -4.17 -21.13
C ASP A 176 -5.99 -3.18 -21.01
N LEU A 177 -4.83 -3.69 -20.61
CA LEU A 177 -3.61 -2.90 -20.46
C LEU A 177 -2.87 -2.69 -21.79
N SER A 178 -3.26 -3.41 -22.86
CA SER A 178 -2.59 -3.32 -24.17
C SER A 178 -2.83 -1.99 -24.87
N VAL A 179 -3.87 -1.26 -24.47
CA VAL A 179 -4.19 0.08 -24.98
C VAL A 179 -3.38 1.19 -24.31
N CYS A 180 -2.64 0.89 -23.25
CA CYS A 180 -1.88 1.87 -22.49
C CYS A 180 -0.58 2.22 -23.22
N VAL A 181 -0.28 3.52 -23.33
CA VAL A 181 0.93 4.03 -23.97
C VAL A 181 1.93 4.55 -22.94
N GLU A 182 3.23 4.53 -23.25
CA GLU A 182 4.24 5.05 -22.33
C GLU A 182 4.01 6.53 -22.04
N ALA A 183 4.03 6.93 -20.76
CA ALA A 183 3.85 8.31 -20.39
C ALA A 183 5.06 9.16 -20.86
N PRO A 184 4.86 10.42 -21.30
CA PRO A 184 5.96 11.26 -21.76
C PRO A 184 7.00 11.51 -20.66
N LEU A 185 8.28 11.28 -20.97
CA LEU A 185 9.41 11.68 -20.12
C LEU A 185 9.39 13.22 -19.97
N GLY A 186 9.07 13.72 -18.77
CA GLY A 186 9.08 15.17 -18.48
C GLY A 186 7.77 15.78 -18.01
N GLN A 187 6.65 15.04 -18.02
CA GLN A 187 5.50 15.42 -17.18
C GLN A 187 5.72 14.86 -15.78
N GLN A 188 6.40 15.64 -14.93
CA GLN A 188 6.12 15.56 -13.50
C GLN A 188 4.66 16.02 -13.35
N SER A 189 3.74 15.07 -13.27
CA SER A 189 2.33 15.37 -13.06
C SER A 189 2.13 15.52 -11.55
N TYR A 190 2.22 16.76 -11.08
CA TYR A 190 1.23 17.35 -10.18
C TYR A 190 1.00 18.79 -10.62
#